data_AF-A0A2G7FN89-F1
#
_entry.id   AF-A0A2G7FN89-F1
#
_cell.length_a   1.000
_cell.length_b   1.000
_cell.length_c   1.000
_cell.angle_alpha   90.00
_cell.angle_beta   90.00
_cell.angle_gamma   90.00
#
_symmetry.space_group_name_H-M   'P 1'
#
loop_
_entity.id
_entity.type
_entity.pdbx_description
1 polymer ?
#
loop_
_entity_poly.entity_id
_entity_poly.type
_entity_poly.pdbx_seq_one_letter_code
_entity_poly.pdbx_strand_id
1 'polypeptide(L)'
;VKEGPYPHLKAMMYSNLNGTDGTILRGEVSMALHLMIVQMRRARFLDHMIAPVLLFSFMGPQHVRLVETYFDGSSVVARPSRPFDLRKKNEAAIKELGQWYFGKPVGNTKDCP
;
A
#
# COMPACT_ATOMS: atom_id res chain seq x y z
N VAL A 1 -7.76 6.85 -9.49
CA VAL A 1 -6.94 7.11 -10.69
C VAL A 1 -7.71 6.70 -11.94
N LYS A 2 -8.23 7.69 -12.68
CA LYS A 2 -8.98 7.47 -13.94
C LYS A 2 -8.05 7.24 -15.14
N GLU A 3 -6.75 7.52 -15.04
CA GLU A 3 -5.80 7.42 -16.16
C GLU A 3 -4.46 6.80 -15.74
N GLY A 4 -3.86 5.99 -16.62
CA GLY A 4 -2.56 5.34 -16.42
C GLY A 4 -2.58 3.87 -16.84
N PRO A 5 -1.52 3.35 -17.50
CA PRO A 5 -1.48 1.98 -18.03
C PRO A 5 -1.20 0.92 -16.97
N TYR A 6 -1.05 1.30 -15.70
CA TYR A 6 -0.62 0.40 -14.63
C TYR A 6 -1.70 0.16 -13.59
N PRO A 7 -1.85 -1.07 -13.07
CA PRO A 7 -2.84 -1.43 -12.07
C PRO A 7 -2.45 -0.97 -10.65
N HIS A 8 -1.26 -0.40 -10.45
CA HIS A 8 -0.80 0.06 -9.13
C HIS A 8 -1.75 1.07 -8.50
N LEU A 9 -2.00 0.88 -7.21
CA LEU A 9 -2.83 1.76 -6.40
C LEU A 9 -2.03 2.30 -5.20
N LYS A 10 -2.31 3.55 -4.85
CA LYS A 10 -1.89 4.17 -3.60
C LYS A 10 -3.14 4.53 -2.81
N ALA A 11 -3.15 4.21 -1.54
CA ALA A 11 -4.26 4.50 -0.65
C ALA A 11 -3.77 4.98 0.70
N MET A 12 -4.58 5.80 1.36
CA MET A 12 -4.36 6.23 2.75
C MET A 12 -5.47 5.63 3.60
N MET A 13 -5.11 5.09 4.75
CA MET A 13 -6.03 4.54 5.74
C MET A 13 -5.76 5.18 7.08
N TYR A 14 -6.82 5.56 7.79
CA TYR A 14 -6.75 6.10 9.14
C TYR A 14 -7.36 5.08 10.10
N SER A 15 -6.59 4.67 11.10
CA SER A 15 -7.02 3.77 12.15
C SER A 15 -6.77 4.39 13.52
N ASN A 16 -7.71 4.21 14.45
CA ASN A 16 -7.53 4.60 15.85
C ASN A 16 -6.83 3.52 16.68
N LEU A 17 -6.27 2.49 16.03
CA LEU A 17 -5.50 1.43 16.69
C LEU A 17 -4.05 1.87 16.84
N ASN A 18 -3.42 1.47 17.94
CA ASN A 18 -1.99 1.63 18.12
C ASN A 18 -1.27 0.56 17.28
N GLY A 19 -0.35 0.99 16.43
CA GLY A 19 0.49 0.05 15.70
C GLY A 19 1.63 -0.48 16.55
N THR A 20 2.06 -1.70 16.25
CA THR A 20 3.30 -2.28 16.79
C THR A 20 4.20 -2.63 15.61
N ASP A 21 5.50 -2.38 15.76
CA ASP A 21 6.47 -2.80 14.75
C ASP A 21 6.46 -4.34 14.62
N GLY A 22 6.59 -4.85 13.39
CA GLY A 22 6.53 -6.28 13.10
C GLY A 22 5.13 -6.92 13.07
N THR A 23 4.05 -6.21 13.40
CA THR A 23 2.67 -6.74 13.28
C THR A 23 1.87 -6.00 12.22
N ILE A 24 0.93 -6.68 11.55
CA ILE A 24 0.02 -6.06 10.57
C ILE A 24 -1.39 -5.96 11.14
N LEU A 25 -2.07 -4.84 10.92
CA LEU A 25 -3.45 -4.66 11.34
C LEU A 25 -4.38 -5.37 10.35
N ARG A 26 -5.39 -6.06 10.85
CA ARG A 26 -6.41 -6.72 10.02
C ARG A 26 -7.06 -5.75 9.02
N GLY A 27 -7.26 -4.50 9.44
CA GLY A 27 -7.83 -3.46 8.59
C GLY A 27 -6.94 -3.09 7.40
N GLU A 28 -5.62 -3.11 7.55
CA GLU A 28 -4.68 -2.83 6.45
C GLU A 28 -4.77 -3.91 5.38
N VAL A 29 -4.76 -5.18 5.79
CA VAL A 29 -4.89 -6.33 4.88
C VAL A 29 -6.25 -6.33 4.19
N SER A 30 -7.31 -6.06 4.95
CA SER A 30 -8.68 -6.05 4.41
C SER A 30 -8.87 -4.94 3.37
N MET A 31 -8.33 -3.74 3.64
CA MET A 31 -8.37 -2.61 2.71
C MET A 31 -7.55 -2.90 1.45
N ALA A 32 -6.32 -3.40 1.61
CA ALA A 32 -5.46 -3.79 0.50
C ALA A 32 -6.16 -4.81 -0.41
N LEU A 33 -6.68 -5.91 0.16
CA LEU A 33 -7.36 -6.95 -0.58
C LEU A 33 -8.61 -6.42 -1.33
N HIS A 34 -9.40 -5.57 -0.67
CA HIS A 34 -10.56 -4.95 -1.30
C HIS A 34 -10.16 -4.10 -2.51
N LEU A 35 -9.12 -3.28 -2.36
CA LEU A 35 -8.58 -2.45 -3.45
C LEU A 35 -8.03 -3.29 -4.60
N MET A 36 -7.31 -4.37 -4.30
CA MET A 36 -6.82 -5.32 -5.31
C MET A 36 -7.97 -5.91 -6.12
N ILE A 37 -9.02 -6.43 -5.46
CA ILE A 37 -10.18 -7.04 -6.13
C ILE A 37 -10.89 -6.02 -7.02
N VAL A 38 -11.13 -4.80 -6.51
CA VAL A 38 -11.80 -3.74 -7.29
C VAL A 38 -10.95 -3.33 -8.49
N GLN A 39 -9.62 -3.32 -8.36
CA GLN A 39 -8.72 -2.94 -9.44
C GLN A 39 -8.64 -4.01 -10.53
N MET A 40 -8.53 -5.28 -10.16
CA MET A 40 -8.46 -6.41 -11.11
C MET A 40 -9.76 -6.58 -11.91
N ARG A 41 -10.92 -6.17 -11.36
CA ARG A 41 -12.19 -6.20 -12.08
C ARG A 41 -12.33 -5.16 -13.19
N ARG A 42 -11.37 -4.23 -13.34
CA ARG A 42 -11.44 -3.20 -14.36
C ARG A 42 -10.98 -3.77 -15.70
N ALA A 43 -11.83 -3.67 -16.72
CA ALA A 43 -11.56 -4.18 -18.07
C ALA A 43 -10.20 -3.75 -18.66
N ARG A 44 -9.75 -2.52 -18.37
CA ARG A 44 -8.45 -2.01 -18.83
C ARG A 44 -7.21 -2.71 -18.26
N PHE A 45 -7.38 -3.51 -17.21
CA PHE A 45 -6.30 -4.22 -16.52
C PHE A 45 -6.43 -5.74 -16.65
N LEU A 46 -7.21 -6.25 -17.61
CA LEU A 46 -7.36 -7.69 -17.82
C LEU A 46 -6.04 -8.38 -18.20
N ASP A 47 -5.13 -7.65 -18.85
CA ASP A 47 -3.78 -8.15 -19.19
C ASP A 47 -2.81 -8.10 -18.00
N HIS A 48 -3.27 -7.68 -16.81
CA HIS A 48 -2.48 -7.60 -15.61
C HIS A 48 -2.95 -8.65 -14.60
N MET A 49 -2.04 -9.52 -14.20
CA MET A 49 -2.28 -10.58 -13.21
C MET A 49 -2.09 -10.10 -11.77
N ILE A 50 -1.41 -8.95 -11.59
CA ILE A 50 -1.08 -8.40 -10.27
C ILE A 50 -1.58 -6.96 -10.18
N ALA A 51 -2.27 -6.64 -9.08
CA ALA A 51 -2.64 -5.27 -8.72
C ALA A 51 -1.93 -4.84 -7.43
N PRO A 52 -0.71 -4.29 -7.49
CA PRO A 52 0.00 -3.86 -6.29
C PRO A 52 -0.71 -2.68 -5.61
N VAL A 53 -0.80 -2.71 -4.29
CA VAL A 53 -1.34 -1.63 -3.46
C VAL A 53 -0.27 -1.18 -2.47
N LEU A 54 0.06 0.11 -2.52
CA LEU A 54 0.86 0.79 -1.50
C LEU A 54 -0.09 1.54 -0.55
N LEU A 55 -0.18 1.04 0.68
CA LEU A 55 -1.03 1.62 1.72
C LEU A 55 -0.22 2.49 2.67
N PHE A 56 -0.68 3.72 2.88
CA PHE A 56 -0.21 4.61 3.94
C PHE A 56 -1.15 4.43 5.12
N SER A 57 -0.71 3.68 6.13
CA SER A 57 -1.51 3.35 7.29
C SER A 57 -1.17 4.30 8.44
N PHE A 58 -2.09 5.22 8.73
CA PHE A 58 -2.03 6.15 9.84
C PHE A 58 -2.66 5.50 11.08
N MET A 59 -1.92 5.53 12.19
CA MET A 59 -2.23 4.78 13.40
C MET A 59 -1.87 5.58 14.66
N GLY A 60 -2.50 5.23 15.77
CA GLY A 60 -2.28 5.90 17.05
C GLY A 60 -0.88 5.66 17.62
N PRO A 61 -0.40 6.54 18.52
CA PRO A 61 -0.91 7.89 18.80
C PRO A 61 -0.75 8.89 17.63
N GLN A 62 0.37 8.85 16.89
CA GLN A 62 0.55 9.61 15.63
C GLN A 62 1.71 9.00 14.84
N HIS A 63 1.51 7.79 14.33
CA HIS A 63 2.47 7.10 13.48
C HIS A 63 1.87 6.86 12.10
N VAL A 64 2.74 6.72 11.11
CA VAL A 64 2.36 6.23 9.78
C VAL A 64 3.32 5.13 9.39
N ARG A 65 2.85 4.13 8.65
CA ARG A 65 3.73 3.20 7.97
C ARG A 65 3.27 2.95 6.55
N LEU A 66 4.19 2.47 5.75
CA LEU A 66 3.89 1.97 4.41
C LEU A 66 3.62 0.48 4.51
N VAL A 67 2.61 0.00 3.79
CA VAL A 67 2.36 -1.43 3.62
C VAL A 67 2.26 -1.70 2.13
N GLU A 68 3.28 -2.38 1.61
CA GLU A 68 3.27 -2.87 0.23
C GLU A 68 2.53 -4.20 0.21
N THR A 69 1.51 -4.29 -0.63
CA THR A 69 0.70 -5.49 -0.75
C THR A 69 0.47 -5.87 -2.20
N TYR A 70 0.58 -7.15 -2.50
CA TYR A 70 0.30 -7.69 -3.84
C TYR A 70 0.07 -9.20 -3.76
N PHE A 71 -0.52 -9.75 -4.81
CA PHE A 71 -0.68 -11.20 -4.97
C PHE A 71 0.50 -11.75 -5.76
N ASP A 72 1.15 -12.80 -5.25
CA ASP A 72 2.32 -13.42 -5.90
C ASP A 72 1.97 -14.64 -6.77
N GLY A 73 0.68 -14.91 -7.01
CA GLY A 73 0.21 -16.10 -7.70
C GLY A 73 -0.29 -17.19 -6.75
N SER A 74 0.16 -17.19 -5.50
CA SER A 74 -0.21 -18.18 -4.48
C SER A 74 -0.86 -17.55 -3.24
N SER A 75 -0.32 -16.42 -2.80
CA SER A 75 -0.64 -15.79 -1.53
C SER A 75 -0.62 -14.27 -1.65
N VAL A 76 -1.29 -13.60 -0.71
CA VAL A 76 -1.20 -12.15 -0.57
C VAL A 76 0.02 -11.84 0.27
N VAL A 77 1.03 -11.25 -0.36
CA VAL A 77 2.22 -10.75 0.31
C VAL A 77 1.90 -9.38 0.89
N ALA A 78 2.19 -9.17 2.17
CA ALA A 78 2.07 -7.88 2.82
C ALA A 78 3.38 -7.54 3.56
N ARG A 79 4.01 -6.45 3.14
CA ARG A 79 5.30 -5.98 3.68
C ARG A 79 5.11 -4.62 4.35
N PRO A 80 4.98 -4.58 5.68
CA PRO A 80 4.98 -3.32 6.40
C PRO A 80 6.40 -2.75 6.51
N SER A 81 6.54 -1.44 6.36
CA SER A 81 7.71 -0.71 6.82
C SER A 81 7.71 -0.58 8.34
N ARG A 82 8.84 -0.13 8.89
CA ARG A 82 8.85 0.40 10.25
C ARG A 82 7.90 1.61 10.35
N PRO A 83 7.22 1.81 11.49
CA PRO A 83 6.41 3.00 11.71
C PRO A 83 7.28 4.27 11.79
N PHE A 84 6.89 5.29 11.04
CA PHE A 84 7.41 6.64 11.16
C PHE A 84 6.68 7.36 12.30
N ASP A 85 7.44 7.87 13.27
CA ASP A 85 6.91 8.70 14.35
C ASP A 85 6.72 10.13 13.87
N LEU A 86 5.45 10.56 13.86
CA LEU A 86 5.02 11.89 13.45
C LEU A 86 4.39 12.68 14.61
N ARG A 87 4.55 12.23 15.87
CA ARG A 87 4.10 12.99 17.06
C ARG A 87 4.76 14.36 17.17
N LYS A 88 5.95 14.50 16.58
CA LYS A 88 6.64 15.76 16.37
C LYS A 88 6.88 15.95 14.87
N LYS A 89 7.06 17.20 14.45
CA LYS A 89 7.45 17.52 13.08
C LYS A 89 8.73 16.76 12.72
N ASN A 90 8.64 15.89 11.72
CA ASN A 90 9.76 15.11 11.20
C ASN A 90 9.83 15.30 9.68
N GLU A 91 10.62 16.30 9.25
CA GLU A 91 10.73 16.65 7.83
C GLU A 91 11.35 15.54 6.99
N ALA A 92 12.28 14.77 7.56
CA ALA A 92 12.90 13.63 6.89
C ALA A 92 11.86 12.54 6.61
N ALA A 93 11.05 12.18 7.60
CA ALA A 93 9.97 11.20 7.41
C ALA A 93 8.93 11.70 6.39
N ILE A 94 8.54 12.98 6.44
CA ILE A 94 7.60 13.55 5.47
C ILE A 94 8.18 13.51 4.05
N LYS A 95 9.47 13.84 3.89
CA LYS A 95 10.16 13.76 2.60
C LYS A 95 10.19 12.33 2.07
N GLU A 96 10.50 11.35 2.93
CA GLU A 96 10.53 9.93 2.56
C GLU A 96 9.14 9.42 2.14
N LEU A 97 8.10 9.70 2.93
CA LEU A 97 6.72 9.38 2.59
C LEU A 97 6.30 10.03 1.26
N GLY A 98 6.73 11.28 1.03
CA GLY A 98 6.54 11.97 -0.24
C GLY A 98 7.24 11.26 -1.41
N GLN A 99 8.47 10.80 -1.24
CA GLN A 99 9.20 10.03 -2.27
C GLN A 99 8.45 8.74 -2.64
N TRP A 100 7.92 8.01 -1.65
CA TRP A 100 7.07 6.84 -1.91
C TRP A 100 5.76 7.21 -2.61
N TYR A 101 5.11 8.31 -2.21
CA TYR A 101 3.85 8.74 -2.79
C TYR A 101 3.98 9.26 -4.22
N PHE A 102 5.06 9.95 -4.56
CA PHE A 102 5.33 10.49 -5.89
C PHE A 102 6.18 9.57 -6.78
N GLY A 103 6.74 8.50 -6.21
CA GLY A 103 7.50 7.49 -6.95
C GLY A 103 6.68 6.83 -8.05
N LYS A 104 7.36 6.49 -9.16
CA LYS A 104 6.77 5.74 -10.27
C LYS A 104 6.38 4.32 -9.82
N PRO A 105 5.35 3.72 -10.42
CA PRO A 105 5.04 2.31 -10.18
C PRO A 105 6.23 1.43 -10.57
N VAL A 106 6.48 0.39 -9.78
CA VAL A 106 7.59 -0.56 -9.97
C VAL A 106 7.07 -2.00 -9.95
N GLY A 107 7.84 -2.91 -10.57
CA GLY A 107 7.48 -4.32 -10.67
C GLY A 107 6.67 -4.67 -11.93
N ASN A 108 6.84 -5.90 -12.41
CA ASN A 108 6.03 -6.45 -13.49
C ASN A 108 4.67 -6.86 -12.93
N THR A 109 3.60 -6.53 -13.66
CA THR A 109 2.22 -6.82 -13.27
C THR A 109 1.48 -7.67 -14.31
N LYS A 110 2.11 -7.95 -15.46
CA LYS A 110 1.53 -8.78 -16.52
C LYS A 110 1.78 -10.26 -16.30
N ASP A 111 2.95 -10.57 -15.72
CA ASP A 111 3.35 -11.94 -15.42
C ASP A 111 3.25 -12.17 -13.90
N CYS A 112 2.60 -13.27 -13.50
CA CYS A 112 2.75 -13.78 -12.14
C CYS A 112 4.09 -14.55 -12.05
N PRO A 113 4.91 -14.31 -11.00
CA PRO A 113 6.10 -15.10 -10.72
C PRO A 113 5.83 -16.61 -10.60
#